data_AF-A0A7X9DJB8-F1
#
_entry.id   AF-A0A7X9DJB8-F1
#
_cell.length_a   1.000
_cell.length_b   1.000
_cell.length_c   1.000
_cell.angle_alpha   90.00
_cell.angle_beta   90.00
_cell.angle_gamma   90.00
#
_symmetry.space_group_name_H-M   'P 1'
#
loop_
_entity.id
_entity.type
_entity.pdbx_description
1 polymer ?
#
loop_
_entity_poly.entity_id
_entity_poly.type
_entity_poly.pdbx_seq_one_letter_code
_entity_poly.pdbx_strand_id
1 'polypeptide(L)'
;RPGIYYLSLENEDNNYEYADVYGIHLDWYWFFMGKKQFSPFLGFGPALNYYSFDDDRTNNDDSDAGIEGFAGVDFDLSGPWKLMLELRYLWHDIADRDTTIVKLNVGLLYYF
;
A
#
# COMPACT_ATOMS: atom_id res chain seq x y z
N ARG A 1 7.10 -5.37 5.16
CA ARG A 1 6.31 -6.09 6.20
C ARG A 1 5.24 -6.87 5.44
N PRO A 2 4.97 -8.17 5.69
CA PRO A 2 3.85 -8.84 5.00
C PRO A 2 2.54 -8.23 5.49
N GLY A 3 1.66 -7.83 4.57
CA GLY A 3 0.40 -7.16 4.86
C GLY A 3 -0.64 -7.49 3.82
N ILE A 4 -1.91 -7.47 4.22
CA ILE A 4 -3.05 -7.52 3.31
C ILE A 4 -3.58 -6.09 3.22
N TYR A 5 -3.65 -5.57 2.01
CA TYR A 5 -4.07 -4.21 1.73
C TYR A 5 -5.43 -4.25 1.05
N TYR A 6 -6.39 -3.47 1.56
CA TYR A 6 -7.64 -3.23 0.85
C TYR A 6 -7.45 -2.01 -0.04
N LEU A 7 -7.51 -2.21 -1.34
CA LEU A 7 -7.43 -1.16 -2.35
C LEU A 7 -8.81 -0.97 -2.96
N SER A 8 -9.32 0.27 -2.92
CA SER A 8 -10.49 0.68 -3.67
C SER A 8 -10.01 1.62 -4.78
N LEU A 9 -10.17 1.21 -6.03
CA LEU A 9 -9.94 2.05 -7.20
C LEU A 9 -11.26 2.73 -7.54
N GLU A 10 -11.36 4.05 -7.34
CA GLU A 10 -12.53 4.82 -7.72
C GLU A 10 -12.31 5.30 -9.16
N ASN A 11 -13.06 4.72 -10.11
CA ASN A 11 -13.01 5.11 -11.52
C ASN A 11 -14.40 5.64 -11.92
N GLU A 12 -14.50 6.93 -12.26
CA GLU A 12 -15.78 7.61 -12.49
C GLU A 12 -16.49 7.17 -13.79
N ASP A 13 -15.81 6.49 -14.73
CA ASP A 13 -16.32 6.38 -16.11
C ASP A 13 -16.55 4.96 -16.66
N ASN A 14 -16.20 3.85 -15.99
CA ASN A 14 -16.46 2.52 -16.56
C ASN A 14 -16.68 1.40 -15.52
N ASN A 15 -17.58 0.47 -15.89
CA ASN A 15 -18.11 -0.73 -15.23
C ASN A 15 -17.09 -1.77 -14.65
N TYR A 16 -15.95 -1.36 -14.13
CA TYR A 16 -14.97 -2.27 -13.52
C TYR A 16 -15.10 -2.23 -12.01
N GLU A 17 -15.91 -3.14 -11.47
CA GLU A 17 -16.30 -3.13 -10.05
C GLU A 17 -15.22 -3.72 -9.12
N TYR A 18 -14.30 -4.56 -9.65
CA TYR A 18 -13.27 -5.22 -8.85
C TYR A 18 -11.99 -5.48 -9.67
N ALA A 19 -10.83 -5.10 -9.12
CA ALA A 19 -9.52 -5.47 -9.65
C ALA A 19 -8.67 -6.03 -8.51
N ASP A 20 -8.15 -7.24 -8.69
CA ASP A 20 -7.25 -7.84 -7.71
C ASP A 20 -5.84 -7.29 -7.89
N VAL A 21 -5.32 -6.63 -6.85
CA VAL A 21 -4.00 -5.99 -6.87
C VAL A 21 -3.01 -6.78 -6.02
N TYR A 22 -1.97 -7.32 -6.66
CA TYR A 22 -0.89 -8.03 -5.99
C TYR A 22 0.38 -7.20 -6.07
N GLY A 23 0.96 -6.88 -4.91
CA GLY A 23 2.12 -5.99 -4.83
C GLY A 23 3.30 -6.60 -4.11
N ILE A 24 4.51 -6.44 -4.66
CA ILE A 24 5.76 -6.66 -3.95
C ILE A 24 6.39 -5.30 -3.66
N HIS A 25 6.63 -5.02 -2.38
CA HIS A 25 7.14 -3.74 -1.89
C HIS A 25 8.40 -3.95 -1.06
N LEU A 26 9.42 -3.13 -1.32
CA LEU A 26 10.62 -3.06 -0.47
C LEU A 26 10.63 -1.72 0.27
N ASP A 27 10.22 -1.76 1.54
CA ASP A 27 9.93 -0.54 2.30
C ASP A 27 11.06 -0.19 3.28
N TRP A 28 11.57 1.04 3.20
CA TRP A 28 12.42 1.63 4.23
C TRP A 28 11.58 2.50 5.16
N TYR A 29 11.66 2.21 6.46
CA TYR A 29 10.92 2.94 7.50
C TYR A 29 11.87 3.75 8.39
N TRP A 30 11.52 5.01 8.62
CA TRP A 30 12.13 5.89 9.59
C TRP A 30 11.14 6.18 10.73
N PHE A 31 11.45 5.72 11.93
CA PHE A 31 10.66 5.99 13.14
C PHE A 31 11.21 7.21 13.86
N PHE A 32 10.38 8.24 14.06
CA PHE A 32 10.80 9.48 14.72
C PHE A 32 10.82 9.34 16.25
N MET A 33 10.03 8.41 16.80
CA MET A 33 9.95 8.15 18.22
C MET A 33 10.18 6.66 18.45
N GLY A 34 11.17 6.31 19.28
CA GLY A 34 11.43 4.92 19.66
C GLY A 34 10.47 4.44 20.75
N LYS A 35 9.91 3.23 20.59
CA LYS A 35 9.14 2.43 21.58
C LYS A 35 8.31 3.26 22.58
N LYS A 36 7.47 4.16 22.07
CA LYS A 36 6.47 4.89 22.86
C LYS A 36 5.08 4.44 22.41
N GLN A 37 4.08 4.69 23.25
CA GLN A 37 2.67 4.34 23.02
C GLN A 37 2.18 4.69 21.61
N PHE A 38 2.68 5.77 21.02
CA PHE A 38 2.55 6.07 19.61
C PHE A 38 3.94 6.32 19.02
N SER A 39 4.18 5.79 17.82
CA SER A 39 5.45 5.83 17.11
C SER A 39 5.19 6.28 15.67
N PRO A 40 5.20 7.59 15.39
CA PRO A 40 5.03 8.11 14.04
C PRO A 40 6.23 7.71 13.18
N PHE A 41 5.95 7.43 11.92
CA PHE A 41 6.96 7.04 10.93
C PHE A 41 6.71 7.65 9.57
N LEU A 42 7.80 7.78 8.82
CA LEU A 42 7.81 8.07 7.41
C LEU A 42 8.61 6.96 6.72
N GLY A 43 8.27 6.62 5.49
CA GLY A 43 9.06 5.72 4.71
C GLY A 43 8.83 5.87 3.21
N PHE A 44 9.63 5.12 2.48
CA PHE A 44 9.56 5.07 1.04
C PHE A 44 10.11 3.74 0.54
N GLY A 45 9.75 3.36 -0.68
CA GLY A 45 10.21 2.10 -1.26
C GLY A 45 9.77 1.93 -2.71
N PRO A 46 10.49 1.16 -3.54
CA PRO A 46 9.96 0.70 -4.80
C PRO A 46 8.81 -0.28 -4.56
N ALA A 47 7.81 -0.17 -5.41
CA ALA A 47 6.64 -1.04 -5.45
C ALA A 47 6.49 -1.61 -6.86
N LEU A 48 6.25 -2.91 -6.92
CA LEU A 48 5.83 -3.61 -8.14
C LEU A 48 4.39 -4.07 -7.89
N ASN A 49 3.42 -3.46 -8.55
CA ASN A 49 2.02 -3.82 -8.43
C ASN A 49 1.58 -4.52 -9.73
N TYR A 50 0.86 -5.63 -9.59
CA TYR A 50 0.24 -6.38 -10.67
C TYR A 50 -1.27 -6.26 -10.52
N TYR A 51 -1.93 -5.82 -11.58
CA TYR A 51 -3.38 -5.65 -11.61
C TYR A 51 -3.99 -6.76 -12.46
N SER A 52 -4.85 -7.58 -11.85
CA SER A 52 -5.66 -8.57 -12.55
C SER A 52 -7.08 -8.04 -12.66
N PHE A 53 -7.49 -7.69 -13.87
CA PHE A 53 -8.87 -7.31 -14.17
C PHE A 53 -9.61 -8.53 -14.71
N ASP A 54 -10.66 -8.98 -14.03
CA ASP A 54 -11.52 -10.07 -14.49
C ASP A 54 -12.39 -9.55 -15.67
N ASP A 55 -11.84 -9.55 -16.88
CA ASP A 55 -12.63 -9.32 -18.11
C ASP A 55 -12.39 -10.47 -19.10
N ASP A 56 -13.44 -11.26 -19.33
CA ASP A 56 -13.50 -12.56 -20.03
C ASP A 56 -13.05 -12.55 -21.51
N ARG A 57 -12.46 -11.45 -22.03
CA ARG A 57 -12.15 -11.32 -23.48
C ARG A 57 -10.83 -10.67 -23.86
N THR A 58 -10.04 -10.16 -22.93
CA THR A 58 -8.69 -9.64 -23.24
C THR A 58 -7.83 -9.73 -22.00
N ASN A 59 -6.90 -10.69 -21.95
CA ASN A 59 -5.82 -10.75 -20.96
C ASN A 59 -4.91 -9.52 -21.11
N ASN A 60 -5.32 -8.38 -20.56
CA ASN A 60 -4.45 -7.23 -20.33
C ASN A 60 -4.02 -7.28 -18.88
N ASP A 61 -3.08 -8.18 -18.64
CA ASP A 61 -2.31 -8.27 -17.40
C ASP A 61 -1.22 -7.18 -17.44
N ASP A 62 -1.49 -6.03 -16.82
CA ASP A 62 -0.53 -4.92 -16.78
C ASP A 62 0.21 -4.89 -15.43
N SER A 63 1.55 -4.88 -15.52
CA SER A 63 2.45 -4.80 -14.38
C SER A 63 3.08 -3.42 -14.29
N ASP A 64 2.90 -2.75 -13.17
CA ASP A 64 3.43 -1.41 -12.97
C ASP A 64 4.48 -1.35 -11.86
N ALA A 65 5.59 -0.72 -12.20
CA ALA A 65 6.63 -0.35 -11.25
C ALA A 65 6.47 1.12 -10.85
N GLY A 66 6.71 1.39 -9.57
CA GLY A 66 6.69 2.75 -9.07
C GLY A 66 7.48 2.90 -7.79
N ILE A 67 7.51 4.14 -7.30
CA ILE A 67 8.04 4.46 -5.97
C ILE A 67 6.85 4.86 -5.10
N GLU A 68 6.77 4.28 -3.91
CA GLU A 68 5.82 4.67 -2.89
C GLU A 68 6.50 5.53 -1.84
N GLY A 69 5.81 6.58 -1.43
CA GLY A 69 6.09 7.32 -0.20
C GLY A 69 4.93 7.14 0.76
N PHE A 70 5.24 6.93 2.02
CA PHE A 70 4.20 6.65 3.00
C PHE A 70 4.52 7.23 4.36
N ALA A 71 3.48 7.57 5.11
CA ALA A 71 3.56 8.08 6.45
C ALA A 71 2.49 7.41 7.32
N GLY A 72 2.80 7.22 8.60
CA GLY A 72 1.87 6.54 9.49
C GLY A 72 2.23 6.66 10.94
N VAL A 73 1.43 6.00 11.77
CA VAL A 73 1.61 5.92 13.21
C VAL A 73 1.38 4.48 13.65
N ASP A 74 2.38 3.92 14.34
CA ASP A 74 2.24 2.66 15.06
C ASP A 74 1.78 2.98 16.51
N PHE A 75 0.75 2.33 16.99
CA PHE A 75 0.27 2.38 18.37
C PHE A 75 0.64 1.08 19.08
N ASP A 76 1.38 1.18 20.18
CA ASP A 76 1.66 0.03 21.03
C ASP A 76 0.37 -0.38 21.76
N LEU A 77 -0.09 -1.61 21.48
CA LEU A 77 -1.17 -2.24 22.24
C LEU A 77 -0.57 -3.00 23.43
N SER A 78 -1.41 -3.69 24.21
CA SER A 78 -0.92 -4.52 25.30
C SER A 78 -0.12 -5.72 24.78
N GLY A 79 1.04 -5.97 25.38
CA GLY A 79 1.90 -7.11 25.05
C GLY A 79 2.64 -6.92 23.71
N PRO A 80 2.73 -7.97 22.88
CA PRO A 80 3.51 -7.95 21.63
C PRO A 80 2.75 -7.32 20.44
N TRP A 81 1.55 -6.78 20.66
CA TRP A 81 0.68 -6.31 19.59
C TRP A 81 0.85 -4.82 19.32
N LYS A 82 0.76 -4.43 18.05
CA LYS A 82 0.69 -3.03 17.64
C LYS A 82 -0.39 -2.81 16.60
N LEU A 83 -1.07 -1.67 16.67
CA LEU A 83 -1.98 -1.22 15.62
C LEU A 83 -1.24 -0.20 14.74
N MET A 84 -1.27 -0.38 13.43
CA MET A 84 -0.68 0.55 12.46
C MET A 84 -1.79 1.22 11.68
N LEU A 85 -1.66 2.54 11.54
CA LEU A 85 -2.38 3.33 10.57
C LEU A 85 -1.35 3.96 9.62
N GLU A 86 -1.48 3.72 8.33
CA GLU A 86 -0.51 4.14 7.33
C GLU A 86 -1.21 4.66 6.07
N LEU A 87 -0.78 5.81 5.58
CA LEU A 87 -1.18 6.37 4.30
C LEU A 87 -0.03 6.21 3.32
N ARG A 88 -0.26 5.59 2.17
CA ARG A 88 0.71 5.47 1.09
C ARG A 88 0.27 6.25 -0.13
N TYR A 89 1.25 6.79 -0.83
CA TYR A 89 1.10 7.46 -2.10
C TYR A 89 2.06 6.81 -3.10
N LEU A 90 1.53 6.29 -4.20
CA LEU A 90 2.29 5.62 -5.25
C LEU A 90 2.51 6.56 -6.43
N TRP A 91 3.77 6.88 -6.71
CA TRP A 91 4.20 7.51 -7.96
C TRP A 91 4.56 6.40 -8.96
N HIS A 92 3.78 6.26 -10.03
CA HIS A 92 4.08 5.36 -11.13
C HIS A 92 5.20 5.95 -12.00
N ASP A 93 6.11 5.10 -12.48
CA ASP A 93 7.09 5.50 -13.49
C ASP A 93 6.98 4.53 -14.67
N ILE A 94 6.70 5.10 -15.86
CA ILE A 94 7.03 4.64 -17.22
C ILE A 94 5.87 4.26 -18.18
N ALA A 95 4.65 3.90 -17.77
CA ALA A 95 3.62 3.49 -18.75
C ALA A 95 2.32 4.32 -18.77
N ASP A 96 1.77 4.70 -17.61
CA ASP A 96 0.49 5.41 -17.54
C ASP A 96 0.58 6.60 -16.58
N ARG A 97 0.59 7.81 -17.15
CA ARG A 97 1.05 9.05 -16.47
C ARG A 97 -0.02 9.71 -15.60
N ASP A 98 -1.26 9.25 -15.67
CA ASP A 98 -2.41 9.94 -15.07
C ASP A 98 -3.01 9.19 -13.86
N THR A 99 -2.49 8.01 -13.50
CA THR A 99 -3.09 7.17 -12.46
C THR A 99 -2.29 7.25 -11.15
N THR A 100 -2.60 8.26 -10.35
CA THR A 100 -2.09 8.36 -8.97
C THR A 100 -2.90 7.46 -8.04
N ILE A 101 -2.24 6.62 -7.24
CA ILE A 101 -2.92 5.74 -6.28
C ILE A 101 -2.59 6.17 -4.85
N VAL A 102 -3.64 6.36 -4.05
CA VAL A 102 -3.55 6.61 -2.61
C VAL A 102 -4.10 5.39 -1.88
N LYS A 103 -3.35 4.86 -0.91
CA LYS A 103 -3.71 3.66 -0.15
C LYS A 103 -3.81 4.02 1.34
N LEU A 104 -4.91 3.65 1.99
CA LEU A 104 -5.05 3.75 3.44
C LEU A 104 -5.01 2.35 4.05
N ASN A 105 -4.01 2.11 4.89
CA ASN A 105 -3.74 0.81 5.48
C ASN A 105 -4.01 0.85 6.98
N VAL A 106 -4.78 -0.13 7.45
CA VAL A 106 -4.95 -0.43 8.87
C VAL A 106 -4.43 -1.85 9.09
N GLY A 107 -3.42 -2.00 9.94
CA GLY A 107 -2.77 -3.29 10.18
C GLY A 107 -2.64 -3.61 11.66
N LEU A 108 -2.78 -4.89 12.02
CA LEU A 108 -2.40 -5.39 13.33
C LEU A 108 -1.07 -6.14 13.20
N LEU A 109 -0.05 -5.71 13.95
CA LEU A 109 1.30 -6.27 13.92
C LEU A 109 1.59 -7.03 15.21
N TYR A 110 2.33 -8.13 15.08
CA TYR A 110 2.89 -8.89 16.18
C TYR A 110 4.41 -8.72 16.20
N TYR A 111 4.96 -8.29 17.33
CA TYR A 111 6.40 -8.17 17.58
C TYR A 111 6.87 -9.31 18.49
N PHE A 112 7.74 -10.17 17.95
CA PHE A 112 8.45 -11.23 18.68
C PHE A 112 9.66 -10.69 19.45
#